data_AF-A0AAN5LG25-F1
#
_entry.id   AF-A0AAN5LG25-F1
#
_cell.length_a   1.000
_cell.length_b   1.000
_cell.length_c   1.000
_cell.angle_alpha   90.00
_cell.angle_beta   90.00
_cell.angle_gamma   90.00
#
_symmetry.space_group_name_H-M   'P 1'
#
loop_
_entity.id
_entity.type
_entity.pdbx_description
1 polymer ?
#
loop_
_entity_poly.entity_id
_entity_poly.type
_entity_poly.pdbx_seq_one_letter_code
_entity_poly.pdbx_strand_id
1 'polypeptide(L)'
;MPVSSNDFLQFASECLSREEEIWYRNATARAYYAAYHYTRKRFPQAPQKSHESLIQYLTGKDATRTEVLPQNLLKSLGFILHDMKKYRVTADYELDKTISLKDAENAIQQCNKLIQKITEASI
;
A
#
# COMPACT_ATOMS: atom_id res chain seq x y z
N MET A 1 8.14 -9.25 20.00
CA MET A 1 8.92 -8.91 18.79
C MET A 1 8.13 -7.89 17.98
N PRO A 2 8.76 -6.84 17.42
CA PRO A 2 8.08 -5.89 16.55
C PRO A 2 7.70 -6.54 15.21
N VAL A 3 6.65 -6.04 14.55
CA VAL A 3 6.19 -6.50 13.23
C VAL A 3 6.81 -5.69 12.09
N SER A 4 6.82 -6.26 10.89
CA SER A 4 7.35 -5.73 9.64
C SER A 4 6.24 -5.54 8.59
N SER A 5 6.56 -4.86 7.49
CA SER A 5 5.65 -4.76 6.34
C SER A 5 5.27 -6.13 5.77
N ASN A 6 6.15 -7.13 5.88
CA ASN A 6 5.89 -8.47 5.39
C ASN A 6 4.85 -9.20 6.25
N ASP A 7 4.86 -8.98 7.56
CA ASP A 7 3.89 -9.60 8.48
C ASP A 7 2.46 -9.14 8.15
N PHE A 8 2.28 -7.86 7.78
CA PHE A 8 0.99 -7.36 7.28
C PHE A 8 0.54 -8.05 5.98
N LEU A 9 1.46 -8.30 5.04
CA LEU A 9 1.15 -8.94 3.76
C LEU A 9 0.82 -10.43 3.93
N GLN A 10 1.57 -11.11 4.80
CA GLN A 10 1.29 -12.49 5.16
C GLN A 10 -0.09 -12.61 5.80
N PHE A 11 -0.39 -11.78 6.80
CA PHE A 11 -1.70 -11.75 7.44
C PHE A 11 -2.83 -11.43 6.45
N ALA A 12 -2.61 -10.50 5.51
CA ALA A 12 -3.58 -10.20 4.46
C ALA A 12 -3.89 -11.43 3.59
N SER A 13 -2.86 -12.20 3.25
CA SER A 13 -3.01 -13.44 2.48
C SER A 13 -3.74 -14.52 3.29
N GLU A 14 -3.43 -14.66 4.57
CA GLU A 14 -4.10 -15.61 5.47
C GLU A 14 -5.60 -15.31 5.62
N CYS A 15 -6.00 -14.03 5.59
CA CYS A 15 -7.41 -13.64 5.62
C CYS A 15 -8.22 -14.19 4.43
N LEU A 16 -7.60 -14.47 3.28
CA LEU A 16 -8.30 -15.07 2.14
C LEU A 16 -8.73 -16.53 2.36
N SER A 17 -8.27 -17.18 3.44
CA SER A 17 -8.69 -18.55 3.79
C SER A 17 -10.12 -18.65 4.33
N ARG A 18 -10.81 -17.51 4.50
CA ARG A 18 -12.14 -17.41 5.11
C ARG A 18 -13.09 -16.69 4.17
N GLU A 19 -14.22 -17.31 3.90
CA GLU A 19 -15.19 -16.82 2.92
C GLU A 19 -16.22 -15.86 3.52
N GLU A 20 -15.78 -14.92 4.38
CA GLU A 20 -16.67 -13.92 4.98
C GLU A 20 -16.13 -12.50 4.74
N GLU A 21 -17.05 -11.57 4.54
CA GLU A 21 -16.76 -10.18 4.16
C GLU A 21 -15.78 -9.47 5.11
N ILE A 22 -15.90 -9.75 6.42
CA ILE A 22 -15.01 -9.19 7.45
C ILE A 22 -13.54 -9.56 7.24
N TRP A 23 -13.26 -10.75 6.71
CA TRP A 23 -11.90 -11.18 6.40
C TRP A 23 -11.39 -10.49 5.14
N TYR A 24 -12.24 -10.26 4.14
CA TYR A 24 -11.89 -9.50 2.95
C TYR A 24 -11.55 -8.04 3.30
N ARG A 25 -12.31 -7.39 4.19
CA ARG A 25 -11.95 -6.06 4.72
C ARG A 25 -10.56 -6.05 5.34
N ASN A 26 -10.25 -7.03 6.17
CA ASN A 26 -8.95 -7.14 6.82
C ASN A 26 -7.82 -7.40 5.80
N ALA A 27 -8.03 -8.28 4.82
CA ALA A 27 -7.09 -8.50 3.73
C ALA A 27 -6.79 -7.20 2.96
N THR A 28 -7.82 -6.48 2.53
CA THR A 28 -7.69 -5.20 1.83
C THR A 28 -6.92 -4.17 2.65
N ALA A 29 -7.28 -3.98 3.91
CA ALA A 29 -6.65 -3.00 4.76
C ALA A 29 -5.18 -3.36 5.08
N ARG A 30 -4.89 -4.64 5.34
CA ARG A 30 -3.53 -5.06 5.73
C ARG A 30 -2.58 -5.10 4.53
N ALA A 31 -3.08 -5.41 3.33
CA ALA A 31 -2.32 -5.22 2.09
C ALA A 31 -1.89 -3.75 1.90
N TYR A 32 -2.76 -2.78 2.20
CA TYR A 32 -2.38 -1.38 2.19
C TYR A 32 -1.30 -1.04 3.22
N TYR A 33 -1.43 -1.49 4.47
CA TYR A 33 -0.42 -1.23 5.50
C TYR A 33 0.94 -1.85 5.14
N ALA A 34 0.96 -3.05 4.55
CA ALA A 34 2.16 -3.66 4.01
C ALA A 34 2.84 -2.75 2.98
N ALA A 35 2.11 -2.32 1.95
CA ALA A 35 2.62 -1.42 0.92
C ALA A 35 3.10 -0.08 1.48
N TYR A 36 2.33 0.52 2.40
CA TYR A 36 2.68 1.79 3.05
C TYR A 36 3.99 1.68 3.83
N HIS A 37 4.11 0.69 4.73
CA HIS A 37 5.30 0.55 5.57
C HIS A 37 6.54 0.16 4.74
N TYR A 38 6.37 -0.67 3.71
CA TYR A 38 7.46 -1.01 2.80
C TYR A 38 7.97 0.23 2.06
N THR A 39 7.05 1.02 1.49
CA THR A 39 7.35 2.28 0.79
C THR A 39 8.03 3.28 1.71
N ARG A 40 7.43 3.56 2.87
CA ARG A 40 7.95 4.52 3.85
C ARG A 40 9.39 4.21 4.28
N LYS A 41 9.73 2.94 4.45
CA LYS A 41 11.10 2.52 4.78
C LYS A 41 12.10 2.85 3.67
N ARG A 42 11.69 2.84 2.39
CA ARG A 42 12.56 3.18 1.24
C ARG A 42 12.65 4.67 0.95
N PHE A 43 11.68 5.46 1.38
CA PHE A 43 11.63 6.91 1.17
C PHE A 43 11.70 7.66 2.50
N PRO A 44 12.82 7.60 3.24
CA PRO A 44 12.94 8.20 4.58
C PRO A 44 12.85 9.73 4.59
N GLN A 45 13.13 10.38 3.45
CA GLN A 45 13.04 11.83 3.27
C GLN A 45 11.59 12.32 3.11
N ALA A 46 10.63 11.41 2.86
CA ALA A 46 9.23 11.77 2.73
C ALA A 46 8.68 12.33 4.05
N PRO A 47 7.85 13.39 4.02
CA PRO A 47 7.26 13.96 5.22
C PRO A 47 6.43 12.93 6.01
N GLN A 48 6.58 12.96 7.33
CA GLN A 48 6.00 11.95 8.23
C GLN A 48 4.63 12.32 8.81
N LYS A 49 3.99 13.35 8.28
CA LYS A 49 2.78 13.96 8.87
C LYS A 49 1.53 13.10 8.72
N SER A 50 1.40 12.36 7.61
CA SER A 50 0.24 11.51 7.36
C SER A 50 0.53 10.43 6.32
N HIS A 51 -0.45 9.57 6.07
CA HIS A 51 -0.39 8.66 4.92
C HIS A 51 -0.44 9.42 3.59
N GLU A 52 -1.23 10.50 3.54
CA GLU A 52 -1.35 11.37 2.37
C GLU A 52 -0.03 12.07 2.04
N SER A 53 0.75 12.47 3.04
CA SER A 53 2.01 13.18 2.79
C SER A 53 3.05 12.33 2.06
N LEU A 54 3.06 11.01 2.27
CA LEU A 54 3.93 10.10 1.50
C LEU A 54 3.49 10.01 0.03
N ILE A 55 2.18 9.93 -0.21
CA ILE A 55 1.61 9.89 -1.58
C ILE A 55 1.92 11.20 -2.32
N GLN A 56 1.68 12.34 -1.67
CA GLN A 56 1.96 13.67 -2.22
C GLN A 56 3.45 13.87 -2.51
N TYR A 57 4.32 13.39 -1.62
CA TYR A 57 5.76 13.41 -1.85
C TYR A 57 6.13 12.65 -3.13
N LEU A 58 5.71 11.38 -3.25
CA LEU A 58 6.02 10.52 -4.40
C LEU A 58 5.47 11.06 -5.73
N THR A 59 4.32 11.72 -5.70
CA THR A 59 3.68 12.29 -6.90
C THR A 59 4.15 13.71 -7.22
N GLY A 60 4.79 14.38 -6.25
CA GLY A 60 5.18 15.78 -6.30
C GLY A 60 6.58 16.04 -6.86
N LYS A 61 6.93 17.32 -6.90
CA LYS A 61 8.27 17.77 -7.36
C LYS A 61 9.35 17.54 -6.32
N ASP A 62 9.00 17.42 -5.04
CA ASP A 62 9.96 17.24 -3.96
C ASP A 62 10.73 15.94 -4.11
N ALA A 63 10.05 14.81 -4.29
CA ALA A 63 10.71 13.53 -4.56
C ALA A 63 11.57 13.55 -5.83
N THR A 64 11.18 14.33 -6.85
CA THR A 64 12.00 14.46 -8.09
C THR A 64 13.33 15.18 -7.83
N ARG A 65 13.43 15.98 -6.77
CA ARG A 65 14.65 16.73 -6.42
C ARG A 65 15.54 15.96 -5.46
N THR A 66 14.98 15.03 -4.69
CA THR A 66 15.67 14.33 -3.60
C THR A 66 15.96 12.87 -3.89
N GLU A 67 15.11 12.20 -4.65
CA GLU A 67 15.26 10.77 -4.97
C GLU A 67 16.02 10.58 -6.28
N VAL A 68 16.86 9.56 -6.33
CA VAL A 68 17.60 9.16 -7.54
C VAL A 68 16.74 8.38 -8.54
N LEU A 69 15.52 7.99 -8.13
CA LEU A 69 14.61 7.22 -8.96
C LEU A 69 13.94 8.08 -10.04
N PRO A 70 13.66 7.51 -11.23
CA PRO A 70 12.93 8.21 -12.29
C PRO A 70 11.57 8.77 -11.83
N GLN A 71 11.24 10.00 -12.23
CA GLN A 71 10.00 10.67 -11.81
C GLN A 71 8.73 9.87 -12.18
N ASN A 72 8.72 9.23 -13.34
CA ASN A 72 7.60 8.40 -13.78
C ASN A 72 7.39 7.18 -12.85
N LEU A 73 8.47 6.58 -12.35
CA LEU A 73 8.41 5.51 -11.37
C LEU A 73 7.84 6.02 -10.04
N LEU A 74 8.38 7.12 -9.51
CA LEU A 74 7.90 7.73 -8.27
C LEU A 74 6.40 8.04 -8.32
N LYS A 75 5.94 8.68 -9.40
CA LYS A 75 4.51 8.94 -9.63
C LYS A 75 3.70 7.65 -9.70
N SER A 76 4.19 6.62 -10.40
CA SER A 76 3.53 5.32 -10.46
C SER A 76 3.37 4.69 -9.07
N LEU A 77 4.38 4.76 -8.21
CA LEU A 77 4.31 4.25 -6.83
C LEU A 77 3.28 5.04 -6.02
N GLY A 78 3.30 6.37 -6.12
CA GLY A 78 2.36 7.25 -5.45
C GLY A 78 0.90 6.98 -5.84
N PHE A 79 0.62 6.79 -7.13
CA PHE A 79 -0.74 6.47 -7.61
C PHE A 79 -1.22 5.10 -7.14
N ILE A 80 -0.37 4.06 -7.17
CA ILE A 80 -0.75 2.74 -6.62
C ILE A 80 -1.09 2.88 -5.13
N LEU A 81 -0.26 3.56 -4.36
CA LEU A 81 -0.48 3.74 -2.92
C LEU A 81 -1.74 4.57 -2.62
N HIS A 82 -2.04 5.57 -3.44
CA HIS A 82 -3.25 6.36 -3.36
C HIS A 82 -4.51 5.52 -3.61
N ASP A 83 -4.52 4.69 -4.64
CA ASP A 83 -5.68 3.86 -4.96
C ASP A 83 -5.90 2.81 -3.86
N MET A 84 -4.83 2.17 -3.39
CA MET A 84 -4.92 1.25 -2.25
C MET A 84 -5.44 1.95 -0.97
N LYS A 85 -5.05 3.20 -0.72
CA LYS A 85 -5.56 3.98 0.43
C LYS A 85 -7.08 4.16 0.33
N LYS A 86 -7.62 4.42 -0.86
CA LYS A 86 -9.08 4.54 -1.06
C LYS A 86 -9.80 3.26 -0.69
N TYR A 87 -9.32 2.11 -1.18
CA TYR A 87 -9.88 0.81 -0.83
C TYR A 87 -9.74 0.50 0.67
N ARG A 88 -8.63 0.89 1.30
CA ARG A 88 -8.48 0.80 2.76
C ARG A 88 -9.54 1.64 3.49
N VAL A 89 -9.82 2.85 3.02
CA VAL A 89 -10.85 3.71 3.63
C VAL A 89 -12.23 3.04 3.54
N THR A 90 -12.59 2.49 2.40
CA THR A 90 -13.85 1.72 2.25
C THR A 90 -13.88 0.52 3.18
N ALA A 91 -12.80 -0.28 3.20
CA ALA A 91 -12.72 -1.47 4.04
C ALA A 91 -12.83 -1.16 5.55
N ASP A 92 -12.13 -0.14 6.03
CA ASP A 92 -12.05 0.18 7.47
C ASP A 92 -13.26 1.01 7.97
N TYR A 93 -13.88 1.86 7.14
CA TYR A 93 -14.85 2.88 7.62
C TYR A 93 -16.22 2.84 6.95
N GLU A 94 -16.34 2.36 5.71
CA GLU A 94 -17.61 2.36 4.96
C GLU A 94 -18.31 1.01 5.13
N LEU A 95 -18.99 0.84 6.27
CA LEU A 95 -19.64 -0.43 6.66
C LEU A 95 -20.93 -0.73 5.87
N ASP A 96 -21.46 0.27 5.17
CA ASP A 96 -22.60 0.17 4.27
C ASP A 96 -22.22 -0.33 2.86
N LYS A 97 -20.92 -0.43 2.56
CA LYS A 97 -20.40 -0.94 1.30
C LYS A 97 -19.78 -2.32 1.47
N THR A 98 -20.07 -3.25 0.57
CA THR A 98 -19.49 -4.60 0.59
C THR A 98 -18.08 -4.62 0.00
N ILE A 99 -17.14 -5.27 0.69
CA ILE A 99 -15.84 -5.67 0.12
C ILE A 99 -15.94 -7.12 -0.35
N SER A 100 -15.67 -7.38 -1.64
CA SER A 100 -15.68 -8.73 -2.19
C SER A 100 -14.32 -9.44 -2.06
N LEU A 101 -14.31 -10.76 -2.25
CA LEU A 101 -13.07 -11.54 -2.39
C LEU A 101 -12.15 -10.93 -3.46
N LYS A 102 -12.72 -10.53 -4.61
CA LYS A 102 -11.98 -9.92 -5.72
C LYS A 102 -11.32 -8.61 -5.33
N ASP A 103 -11.95 -7.80 -4.47
CA ASP A 103 -11.36 -6.55 -3.98
C ASP A 103 -10.16 -6.82 -3.06
N ALA A 104 -10.26 -7.85 -2.22
CA ALA A 104 -9.17 -8.29 -1.36
C ALA A 104 -7.99 -8.86 -2.15
N GLU A 105 -8.26 -9.73 -3.13
CA GLU A 105 -7.23 -10.25 -4.05
C GLU A 105 -6.53 -9.14 -4.82
N ASN A 106 -7.30 -8.20 -5.37
CA ASN A 106 -6.77 -7.03 -6.07
C ASN A 106 -5.86 -6.19 -5.16
N ALA A 107 -6.26 -5.97 -3.90
CA ALA A 107 -5.45 -5.22 -2.94
C ALA A 107 -4.09 -5.90 -2.68
N ILE A 108 -4.07 -7.22 -2.50
CA ILE A 108 -2.83 -8.00 -2.31
C ILE A 108 -1.97 -7.95 -3.58
N GLN A 109 -2.55 -8.10 -4.76
CA GLN A 109 -1.84 -7.99 -6.04
C GLN A 109 -1.20 -6.62 -6.24
N GLN A 110 -1.91 -5.53 -5.92
CA GLN A 110 -1.38 -4.17 -5.99
C GLN A 110 -0.24 -3.95 -4.99
N CYS A 111 -0.35 -4.50 -3.78
CA CYS A 111 0.74 -4.50 -2.80
C CYS A 111 2.00 -5.16 -3.37
N ASN A 112 1.86 -6.39 -3.89
CA ASN A 112 2.96 -7.15 -4.47
C ASN A 112 3.60 -6.40 -5.65
N LYS A 113 2.79 -5.83 -6.55
CA LYS A 113 3.27 -5.03 -7.69
C LYS A 113 4.06 -3.81 -7.25
N LEU A 114 3.60 -3.10 -6.22
CA LEU A 114 4.31 -1.95 -5.67
C LEU A 114 5.64 -2.37 -5.02
N ILE A 115 5.65 -3.44 -4.23
CA ILE A 115 6.86 -3.99 -3.60
C ILE A 115 7.87 -4.39 -4.68
N GLN A 116 7.42 -5.10 -5.71
CA GLN A 116 8.25 -5.52 -6.84
C GLN A 116 8.89 -4.32 -7.54
N LYS A 117 8.09 -3.30 -7.90
CA LYS A 117 8.60 -2.07 -8.55
C LYS A 117 9.68 -1.37 -7.73
N ILE A 118 9.54 -1.31 -6.41
CA ILE A 118 10.53 -0.70 -5.53
C ILE A 118 11.80 -1.57 -5.47
N THR A 119 11.65 -2.89 -5.37
CA THR A 119 12.77 -3.83 -5.30
C THR A 119 13.60 -3.81 -6.58
N GLU A 120 12.95 -3.89 -7.75
CA GLU A 120 13.63 -3.87 -9.06
C GLU A 120 14.35 -2.54 -9.33
N ALA A 121 13.85 -1.43 -8.79
CA ALA A 121 14.46 -0.12 -8.94
C ALA A 121 15.58 0.17 -7.91
N SER A 122 15.74 -0.69 -6.91
CA SER A 122 16.77 -0.56 -5.87
C SER A 122 18.01 -1.42 -6.17
N ILE A 123 18.08 -2.02 -7.37
CA ILE A 123 19.22 -2.78 -7.90
C ILE A 123 20.04 -1.86 -8.82
#